data_AF-A0A8J6PEC0-F1
#
_entry.id   AF-A0A8J6PEC0-F1
#
_cell.length_a   1.000
_cell.length_b   1.000
_cell.length_c   1.000
_cell.angle_alpha   90.00
_cell.angle_beta   90.00
_cell.angle_gamma   90.00
#
_symmetry.space_group_name_H-M   'P 1'
#
loop_
_entity.id
_entity.type
_entity.pdbx_description
1 polymer ?
#
loop_
_entity_poly.entity_id
_entity_poly.type
_entity_poly.pdbx_seq_one_letter_code
_entity_poly.pdbx_strand_id
1 'polypeptide(L)'
;MRTPARRRALRVLLGCLAVLGLAGAVVGIVYNLVGMPRLDRAFGEYYRIDLDVYRLGGTAFAHGAQIYGVLPPTQIGSPLPFTYPPIAAIAFAPMSWMSLVNAGLVMTVLSIVALFASIALTLRSMGIGTTQTLLWGGGALLALSFTLEPVYSTLDYGQVNLVLMVLVLADCLPRRTPWPRGLLIGFVAAFKLTPAVFVLYFLLRRDVRATVVTGISFVAFTALG
;
A
#
# COMPACT_ATOMS: atom_id res chain seq x y z
N MET A 1 5.37 43.13 4.73
CA MET A 1 4.18 42.81 3.89
C MET A 1 4.64 42.45 2.47
N ARG A 2 4.28 41.29 1.90
CA ARG A 2 4.67 40.93 0.51
C ARG A 2 3.87 41.74 -0.51
N THR A 3 4.54 42.35 -1.49
CA THR A 3 3.92 43.16 -2.56
C THR A 3 2.93 42.34 -3.41
N PRO A 4 1.91 42.96 -4.02
CA PRO A 4 0.91 42.27 -4.87
C PRO A 4 1.54 41.46 -6.01
N ALA A 5 2.59 41.99 -6.64
CA ALA A 5 3.35 41.31 -7.68
C ALA A 5 4.03 40.02 -7.18
N ARG A 6 4.64 40.05 -5.99
CA ARG A 6 5.28 38.87 -5.37
C ARG A 6 4.26 37.80 -4.98
N ARG A 7 3.05 38.20 -4.57
CA ARG A 7 1.94 37.25 -4.30
C ARG A 7 1.42 36.60 -5.58
N ARG A 8 1.30 37.35 -6.67
CA ARG A 8 0.88 36.83 -7.98
C ARG A 8 1.91 35.84 -8.54
N ALA A 9 3.18 36.21 -8.54
CA ALA A 9 4.27 35.33 -8.99
C ALA A 9 4.33 34.02 -8.20
N LEU A 10 4.17 34.08 -6.86
CA LEU A 10 4.14 32.88 -6.02
C LEU A 10 2.96 31.96 -6.35
N ARG A 11 1.76 32.51 -6.60
CA ARG A 11 0.59 31.71 -6.98
C ARG A 11 0.78 31.02 -8.33
N VAL A 12 1.37 31.73 -9.30
CA VAL A 12 1.69 31.16 -10.61
C VAL A 12 2.70 30.03 -10.47
N LEU A 13 3.80 30.24 -9.73
CA LEU A 13 4.80 29.21 -9.48
C LEU A 13 4.21 27.97 -8.82
N LEU A 14 3.41 28.15 -7.75
CA LEU A 14 2.73 27.04 -7.07
C LEU A 14 1.75 26.31 -8.00
N GLY A 15 1.06 27.04 -8.87
CA GLY A 15 0.20 26.45 -9.90
C GLY A 15 0.97 25.62 -10.92
N CYS A 16 2.12 26.12 -11.40
CA CYS A 16 2.99 25.37 -12.32
C CYS A 16 3.53 24.09 -11.67
N LEU A 17 4.02 24.17 -10.43
CA LEU A 17 4.52 23.01 -9.68
C LEU A 17 3.41 21.97 -9.44
N ALA A 18 2.19 22.42 -9.15
CA ALA A 18 1.03 21.56 -9.00
C ALA A 18 0.69 20.80 -10.30
N VAL A 19 0.69 21.50 -11.45
CA VAL A 19 0.42 20.88 -12.76
C VAL A 19 1.51 19.88 -13.14
N LEU A 20 2.78 20.25 -12.94
CA LEU A 20 3.91 19.35 -13.17
C LEU A 20 3.84 18.11 -12.27
N GLY A 21 3.46 18.30 -11.01
CA GLY A 21 3.24 17.21 -10.06
C GLY A 21 2.13 16.26 -10.52
N LEU A 22 0.99 16.79 -10.98
CA LEU A 22 -0.10 15.98 -11.51
C LEU A 22 0.31 15.21 -12.77
N ALA A 23 1.01 15.88 -13.70
CA ALA A 23 1.54 15.24 -14.90
C ALA A 23 2.52 14.11 -14.54
N GLY A 24 3.43 14.35 -13.59
CA GLY A 24 4.34 13.34 -13.07
C GLY A 24 3.61 12.15 -12.43
N ALA A 25 2.52 12.40 -11.70
CA ALA A 25 1.70 11.34 -11.12
C ALA A 25 1.04 10.49 -12.20
N VAL A 26 0.47 11.11 -13.24
CA VAL A 26 -0.12 10.40 -14.39
C VAL A 26 0.94 9.56 -15.10
N VAL A 27 2.12 10.13 -15.37
CA VAL A 27 3.25 9.41 -15.99
C VAL A 27 3.66 8.21 -15.14
N GLY A 28 3.81 8.39 -13.82
CA GLY A 28 4.16 7.31 -12.89
C GLY A 28 3.09 6.21 -12.81
N ILE A 29 1.80 6.57 -12.85
CA ILE A 29 0.69 5.61 -12.91
C ILE A 29 0.76 4.79 -14.20
N VAL A 30 0.90 5.46 -15.35
CA VAL A 30 0.99 4.80 -16.66
C VAL A 30 2.22 3.90 -16.73
N TYR A 31 3.38 4.37 -16.24
CA TYR A 31 4.61 3.59 -16.18
C TYR A 31 4.43 2.29 -15.40
N ASN A 32 3.76 2.33 -14.24
CA ASN A 32 3.58 1.16 -13.39
C ASN A 32 2.47 0.22 -13.87
N LEU A 33 1.45 0.71 -14.59
CA LEU A 33 0.34 -0.10 -15.09
C LEU A 33 0.61 -0.70 -16.48
N VAL A 34 1.18 0.08 -17.38
CA VAL A 34 1.26 -0.26 -18.81
C VAL A 34 2.70 -0.44 -19.25
N GLY A 35 3.61 0.37 -18.71
CA GLY A 35 5.02 0.39 -19.10
C GLY A 35 5.45 1.56 -19.94
N MET A 36 6.76 1.72 -20.02
CA MET A 36 7.43 2.63 -20.94
C MET A 36 8.77 2.02 -21.37
N PRO A 37 8.86 1.42 -22.57
CA PRO A 37 10.08 0.75 -23.04
C PRO A 37 11.32 1.66 -23.09
N ARG A 38 11.14 2.97 -23.24
CA ARG A 38 12.23 3.96 -23.20
C ARG A 38 12.84 4.15 -21.79
N LEU A 39 12.20 3.62 -20.77
CA LEU A 39 12.63 3.65 -19.36
C LEU A 39 12.85 2.21 -18.86
N ASP A 40 13.30 1.33 -19.75
CA ASP A 40 13.63 -0.08 -19.52
C ASP A 40 12.48 -0.94 -18.95
N ARG A 41 11.23 -0.49 -19.14
CA ARG A 41 10.03 -1.15 -18.64
C ARG A 41 9.10 -1.51 -19.82
N ALA A 42 9.28 -2.72 -20.37
CA ALA A 42 8.55 -3.22 -21.55
C ALA A 42 7.03 -3.23 -21.34
N PHE A 43 6.23 -3.03 -22.39
CA PHE A 43 4.77 -2.96 -22.23
C PHE A 43 4.15 -4.29 -21.78
N GLY A 44 3.20 -4.23 -20.85
CA GLY A 44 2.19 -5.29 -20.64
C GLY A 44 2.57 -6.49 -19.77
N GLU A 45 3.86 -6.81 -19.55
CA GLU A 45 4.23 -7.96 -18.70
C GLU A 45 5.37 -7.62 -17.72
N TYR A 46 4.99 -7.35 -16.47
CA TYR A 46 5.93 -7.28 -15.35
C TYR A 46 5.81 -8.50 -14.48
N TYR A 47 6.92 -9.22 -14.36
CA TYR A 47 7.00 -10.27 -13.38
C TYR A 47 7.11 -9.66 -11.98
N ARG A 48 6.13 -9.99 -11.13
CA ARG A 48 6.02 -9.51 -9.75
C ARG A 48 6.27 -10.67 -8.80
N ILE A 49 7.52 -10.85 -8.40
CA ILE A 49 7.97 -12.04 -7.69
C ILE A 49 7.19 -12.30 -6.39
N ASP A 50 6.97 -11.28 -5.56
CA ASP A 50 6.26 -11.45 -4.29
C ASP A 50 4.78 -11.72 -4.52
N LEU A 51 4.18 -11.08 -5.52
CA LEU A 51 2.80 -11.36 -5.91
C LEU A 51 2.61 -12.78 -6.43
N ASP A 52 3.59 -13.33 -7.14
CA ASP A 52 3.57 -14.72 -7.58
C ASP A 52 3.53 -15.66 -6.37
N VAL A 53 4.37 -15.41 -5.36
CA VAL A 53 4.35 -16.16 -4.09
C VAL A 53 3.01 -16.03 -3.36
N TYR A 54 2.44 -14.82 -3.29
CA TYR A 54 1.13 -14.61 -2.69
C TYR A 54 0.04 -15.39 -3.39
N ARG A 55 0.01 -15.32 -4.73
CA ARG A 55 -0.98 -16.01 -5.55
C ARG A 55 -0.80 -17.54 -5.49
N LEU A 56 0.43 -18.04 -5.45
CA LEU A 56 0.71 -19.47 -5.26
C LEU A 56 0.25 -19.96 -3.89
N GLY A 57 0.53 -19.21 -2.82
CA GLY A 57 0.04 -19.52 -1.47
C GLY A 57 -1.49 -19.50 -1.38
N GLY A 58 -2.13 -18.50 -1.99
CA GLY A 58 -3.59 -18.43 -2.10
C GLY A 58 -4.19 -19.56 -2.93
N THR A 59 -3.50 -19.97 -4.00
CA THR A 59 -3.87 -21.13 -4.82
C THR A 59 -3.77 -22.42 -4.01
N ALA A 60 -2.69 -22.61 -3.25
CA ALA A 60 -2.54 -23.77 -2.38
C ALA A 60 -3.68 -23.84 -1.35
N PHE A 61 -3.98 -22.71 -0.67
CA PHE A 61 -5.10 -22.63 0.26
C PHE A 61 -6.44 -22.97 -0.42
N ALA A 62 -6.74 -22.36 -1.58
CA ALA A 62 -8.00 -22.55 -2.29
C ALA A 62 -8.26 -24.01 -2.73
N HIS A 63 -7.19 -24.79 -2.92
CA HIS A 63 -7.27 -26.20 -3.32
C HIS A 63 -7.03 -27.18 -2.15
N GLY A 64 -6.98 -26.69 -0.90
CA GLY A 64 -6.75 -27.53 0.28
C GLY A 64 -5.34 -28.11 0.38
N ALA A 65 -4.37 -27.53 -0.34
CA ALA A 65 -2.96 -27.90 -0.26
C ALA A 65 -2.24 -27.20 0.91
N GLN A 66 -1.10 -27.76 1.32
CA GLN A 66 -0.30 -27.21 2.42
C GLN A 66 0.39 -25.91 1.98
N ILE A 67 0.01 -24.78 2.58
CA ILE A 67 0.60 -23.46 2.28
C ILE A 67 2.08 -23.36 2.67
N TYR A 68 2.51 -24.13 3.69
CA TYR A 68 3.91 -24.19 4.14
C TYR A 68 4.70 -25.37 3.55
N GLY A 69 4.11 -26.09 2.60
CA GLY A 69 4.77 -27.15 1.85
C GLY A 69 5.62 -26.61 0.69
N VAL A 70 6.07 -27.51 -0.18
CA VAL A 70 6.73 -27.13 -1.43
C VAL A 70 5.68 -26.60 -2.40
N LEU A 71 5.72 -25.30 -2.67
CA LEU A 71 4.84 -24.66 -3.65
C LEU A 71 5.33 -24.93 -5.09
N PRO A 72 4.45 -24.79 -6.09
CA PRO A 72 4.85 -24.80 -7.49
C PRO A 72 5.95 -23.77 -7.77
N PRO A 73 6.82 -24.00 -8.78
CA PRO A 73 7.81 -23.03 -9.16
C PRO A 73 7.15 -21.72 -9.58
N THR A 74 7.77 -20.62 -9.18
CA THR A 74 7.43 -19.28 -9.67
C THR A 74 7.74 -19.14 -11.16
N GLN A 75 7.32 -18.04 -11.81
CA GLN A 75 7.60 -17.84 -13.24
C GLN A 75 9.11 -17.81 -13.59
N ILE A 76 9.99 -17.53 -12.61
CA ILE A 76 11.45 -17.62 -12.80
C ILE A 76 12.00 -19.05 -12.66
N GLY A 77 11.13 -20.05 -12.51
CA GLY A 77 11.49 -21.48 -12.50
C GLY A 77 11.93 -22.02 -11.13
N SER A 78 11.90 -21.21 -10.08
CA SER A 78 12.31 -21.61 -8.72
C SER A 78 11.12 -21.61 -7.76
N PRO A 79 10.92 -22.65 -6.92
CA PRO A 79 9.94 -22.61 -5.85
C PRO A 79 10.40 -21.66 -4.74
N LEU A 80 9.50 -20.79 -4.29
CA LEU A 80 9.73 -19.92 -3.14
C LEU A 80 8.75 -20.27 -2.02
N PRO A 81 9.20 -20.28 -0.75
CA PRO A 81 8.33 -20.63 0.37
C PRO A 81 7.32 -19.52 0.66
N PHE A 82 6.12 -19.91 1.08
CA PHE A 82 5.17 -18.98 1.67
C PHE A 82 5.55 -18.70 3.12
N THR A 83 5.99 -17.47 3.41
CA THR A 83 6.49 -17.07 4.74
C THR A 83 5.51 -16.20 5.52
N TYR A 84 4.26 -16.11 5.05
CA TYR A 84 3.23 -15.26 5.62
C TYR A 84 2.28 -16.06 6.52
N PRO A 85 1.63 -15.40 7.49
CA PRO A 85 0.55 -16.00 8.27
C PRO A 85 -0.58 -16.55 7.39
N PRO A 86 -1.34 -17.56 7.84
CA PRO A 86 -2.34 -18.22 6.99
C PRO A 86 -3.44 -17.29 6.47
N ILE A 87 -3.85 -16.28 7.26
CA ILE A 87 -4.85 -15.29 6.82
C ILE A 87 -4.43 -14.55 5.55
N ALA A 88 -3.12 -14.40 5.30
CA ALA A 88 -2.65 -13.83 4.04
C ALA A 88 -2.96 -14.76 2.85
N ALA A 89 -2.81 -16.08 3.01
CA ALA A 89 -3.17 -17.04 1.98
C ALA A 89 -4.68 -16.99 1.69
N ILE A 90 -5.52 -16.86 2.73
CA ILE A 90 -6.97 -16.66 2.59
C ILE A 90 -7.27 -15.40 1.78
N ALA A 91 -6.64 -14.28 2.14
CA ALA A 91 -6.87 -13.00 1.48
C ALA A 91 -6.39 -12.98 0.01
N PHE A 92 -5.35 -13.76 -0.30
CA PHE A 92 -4.83 -13.92 -1.66
C PHE A 92 -5.49 -15.06 -2.44
N ALA A 93 -6.32 -15.89 -1.82
CA ALA A 93 -7.05 -16.96 -2.48
C ALA A 93 -7.88 -16.48 -3.69
N PRO A 94 -8.58 -15.32 -3.66
CA PRO A 94 -9.29 -14.83 -4.84
C PRO A 94 -8.39 -14.55 -6.05
N MET A 95 -7.09 -14.28 -5.84
CA MET A 95 -6.13 -14.09 -6.92
C MET A 95 -5.74 -15.41 -7.62
N SER A 96 -6.09 -16.58 -7.07
CA SER A 96 -5.87 -17.86 -7.74
C SER A 96 -6.74 -18.03 -9.00
N TRP A 97 -7.88 -17.32 -9.07
CA TRP A 97 -8.79 -17.38 -10.21
C TRP A 97 -8.42 -16.43 -11.36
N MET A 98 -7.31 -15.70 -11.25
CA MET A 98 -6.82 -14.81 -12.28
C MET A 98 -5.39 -15.16 -12.72
N SER A 99 -5.05 -14.79 -13.95
CA SER A 99 -3.67 -14.86 -14.43
C SER A 99 -2.77 -13.97 -13.58
N LEU A 100 -1.46 -14.28 -13.53
CA LEU A 100 -0.51 -13.46 -12.79
C LEU A 100 -0.48 -12.01 -13.29
N VAL A 101 -0.66 -11.80 -14.60
CA VAL A 101 -0.75 -10.46 -15.20
C VAL A 101 -1.95 -9.68 -14.63
N ASN A 102 -3.13 -10.30 -14.59
CA ASN A 102 -4.33 -9.65 -14.05
C ASN A 102 -4.21 -9.38 -12.55
N ALA A 103 -3.65 -10.33 -11.79
CA ALA A 103 -3.32 -10.11 -10.37
C ALA A 103 -2.36 -8.93 -10.22
N GLY A 104 -1.34 -8.86 -11.10
CA GLY A 104 -0.36 -7.77 -11.15
C GLY A 104 -1.00 -6.41 -11.35
N LEU A 105 -1.93 -6.30 -12.31
CA LEU A 105 -2.69 -5.08 -12.54
C LEU A 105 -3.53 -4.69 -11.32
N VAL A 106 -4.31 -5.63 -10.78
CA VAL A 106 -5.15 -5.39 -9.58
C VAL A 106 -4.29 -4.91 -8.41
N MET A 107 -3.21 -5.61 -8.09
CA MET A 107 -2.33 -5.25 -6.98
C MET A 107 -1.65 -3.89 -7.21
N THR A 108 -1.25 -3.59 -8.44
CA THR A 108 -0.66 -2.28 -8.78
C THR A 108 -1.66 -1.14 -8.56
N VAL A 109 -2.90 -1.30 -9.04
CA VAL A 109 -3.97 -0.32 -8.85
C VAL A 109 -4.25 -0.14 -7.36
N LEU A 110 -4.42 -1.24 -6.61
CA LEU A 110 -4.65 -1.18 -5.17
C LEU A 110 -3.51 -0.48 -4.43
N SER A 111 -2.25 -0.77 -4.78
CA SER A 111 -1.08 -0.12 -4.19
C SER A 111 -1.01 1.37 -4.47
N ILE A 112 -1.29 1.82 -5.71
CA ILE A 112 -1.31 3.24 -6.07
C ILE A 112 -2.44 3.98 -5.33
N VAL A 113 -3.64 3.38 -5.28
CA VAL A 113 -4.77 3.94 -4.54
C VAL A 113 -4.45 4.03 -3.06
N ALA A 114 -3.86 2.99 -2.47
CA ALA A 114 -3.45 2.97 -1.07
C ALA A 114 -2.35 3.98 -0.76
N LEU A 115 -1.40 4.18 -1.66
CA LEU A 115 -0.36 5.22 -1.56
C LEU A 115 -0.98 6.62 -1.56
N PHE A 116 -1.86 6.91 -2.50
CA PHE A 116 -2.55 8.21 -2.54
C PHE A 116 -3.44 8.42 -1.30
N ALA A 117 -4.16 7.39 -0.87
CA ALA A 117 -4.96 7.45 0.36
C ALA A 117 -4.08 7.69 1.61
N SER A 118 -2.89 7.11 1.66
CA SER A 118 -1.90 7.35 2.72
C SER A 118 -1.42 8.80 2.75
N ILE A 119 -1.12 9.38 1.58
CA ILE A 119 -0.79 10.80 1.44
C ILE A 119 -1.97 11.67 1.92
N ALA A 120 -3.19 11.35 1.48
CA ALA A 120 -4.38 12.11 1.84
C ALA A 120 -4.69 12.04 3.35
N LEU A 121 -4.57 10.88 3.98
CA LEU A 121 -4.71 10.71 5.44
C LEU A 121 -3.66 11.52 6.20
N THR A 122 -2.40 11.48 5.74
CA THR A 122 -1.30 12.24 6.34
C THR A 122 -1.56 13.74 6.26
N LEU A 123 -1.90 14.27 5.08
CA LEU A 123 -2.24 15.68 4.90
C LEU A 123 -3.42 16.10 5.77
N ARG A 124 -4.50 15.30 5.79
CA ARG A 124 -5.68 15.58 6.62
C ARG A 124 -5.35 15.59 8.11
N SER A 125 -4.45 14.72 8.56
CA SER A 125 -4.02 14.69 9.96
C SER A 125 -3.27 15.97 10.38
N MET A 126 -2.63 16.64 9.42
CA MET A 126 -1.96 17.93 9.58
C MET A 126 -2.92 19.13 9.42
N GLY A 127 -4.22 18.90 9.24
CA GLY A 127 -5.21 19.95 8.97
C GLY A 127 -5.24 20.43 7.51
N ILE A 128 -4.56 19.75 6.59
CA ILE A 128 -4.55 20.06 5.16
C ILE A 128 -5.57 19.15 4.47
N GLY A 129 -6.70 19.70 4.02
CA GLY A 129 -7.79 18.87 3.53
C GLY A 129 -8.74 19.49 2.51
N THR A 130 -8.44 20.67 1.95
CA THR A 130 -9.28 21.21 0.88
C THR A 130 -9.11 20.35 -0.38
N THR A 131 -10.19 20.15 -1.13
CA THR A 131 -10.16 19.38 -2.40
C THR A 131 -9.03 19.84 -3.31
N GLN A 132 -8.83 21.14 -3.42
CA GLN A 132 -7.76 21.73 -4.21
C GLN A 132 -6.36 21.34 -3.68
N THR A 133 -6.11 21.41 -2.37
CA THR A 133 -4.81 20.98 -1.81
C THR A 133 -4.54 19.48 -1.96
N LEU A 134 -5.58 18.64 -1.84
CA LEU A 134 -5.45 17.20 -2.01
C LEU A 134 -5.18 16.82 -3.46
N LEU A 135 -5.86 17.46 -4.42
CA LEU A 135 -5.63 17.19 -5.85
C LEU A 135 -4.23 17.62 -6.28
N TRP A 136 -3.87 18.88 -6.03
CA TRP A 136 -2.62 19.44 -6.51
C TRP A 136 -1.41 19.01 -5.68
N GLY A 137 -1.50 19.17 -4.36
CA GLY A 137 -0.42 18.79 -3.44
C GLY A 137 -0.29 17.28 -3.31
N GLY A 138 -1.41 16.56 -3.22
CA GLY A 138 -1.40 15.09 -3.17
C GLY A 138 -0.91 14.47 -4.48
N GLY A 139 -1.27 15.04 -5.64
CA GLY A 139 -0.73 14.61 -6.93
C GLY A 139 0.79 14.80 -7.02
N ALA A 140 1.30 15.96 -6.61
CA ALA A 140 2.75 16.19 -6.59
C ALA A 140 3.50 15.25 -5.63
N LEU A 141 2.94 15.01 -4.44
CA LEU A 141 3.52 14.06 -3.47
C LEU A 141 3.46 12.62 -3.98
N LEU A 142 2.40 12.24 -4.70
CA LEU A 142 2.28 10.93 -5.33
C LEU A 142 3.36 10.75 -6.40
N ALA A 143 3.56 11.74 -7.26
CA ALA A 143 4.61 11.74 -8.28
C ALA A 143 6.00 11.55 -7.66
N LEU A 144 6.29 12.32 -6.60
CA LEU A 144 7.55 12.20 -5.86
C LEU A 144 7.67 10.83 -5.18
N SER A 145 6.58 10.27 -4.67
CA SER A 145 6.60 8.98 -4.00
C SER A 145 7.04 7.86 -4.93
N PHE A 146 6.72 7.92 -6.23
CA PHE A 146 7.17 6.91 -7.19
C PHE A 146 8.70 6.85 -7.36
N THR A 147 9.44 7.89 -6.95
CA THR A 147 10.92 7.88 -7.03
C THR A 147 11.57 7.38 -5.74
N LEU A 148 10.79 7.11 -4.69
CA LEU A 148 11.30 6.60 -3.43
C LEU A 148 11.49 5.09 -3.52
N GLU A 149 12.68 4.61 -3.14
CA GLU A 149 13.02 3.18 -3.07
C GLU A 149 11.92 2.29 -2.47
N PRO A 150 11.40 2.57 -1.27
CA PRO A 150 10.40 1.67 -0.68
C PRO A 150 9.11 1.58 -1.50
N VAL A 151 8.79 2.60 -2.30
CA VAL A 151 7.59 2.64 -3.14
C VAL A 151 7.82 1.92 -4.45
N TYR A 152 8.88 2.23 -5.20
CA TYR A 152 9.11 1.55 -6.48
C TYR A 152 9.42 0.06 -6.27
N SER A 153 10.20 -0.30 -5.24
CA SER A 153 10.46 -1.71 -4.90
C SER A 153 9.17 -2.44 -4.55
N THR A 154 8.27 -1.81 -3.78
CA THR A 154 6.96 -2.39 -3.44
C THR A 154 6.10 -2.62 -4.68
N LEU A 155 6.06 -1.66 -5.60
CA LEU A 155 5.32 -1.79 -6.84
C LEU A 155 5.92 -2.87 -7.72
N ASP A 156 7.24 -2.88 -7.91
CA ASP A 156 7.96 -3.83 -8.77
C ASP A 156 7.76 -5.28 -8.32
N TYR A 157 7.94 -5.56 -7.03
CA TYR A 157 7.72 -6.91 -6.50
C TYR A 157 6.24 -7.29 -6.40
N GLY A 158 5.31 -6.34 -6.46
CA GLY A 158 3.88 -6.57 -6.25
C GLY A 158 3.51 -6.80 -4.78
N GLN A 159 4.24 -6.13 -3.88
CA GLN A 159 4.05 -6.21 -2.44
C GLN A 159 2.74 -5.55 -1.99
N VAL A 160 2.12 -6.13 -0.97
CA VAL A 160 0.88 -5.64 -0.34
C VAL A 160 1.13 -4.52 0.69
N ASN A 161 2.39 -4.16 0.92
CA ASN A 161 2.81 -3.25 1.99
C ASN A 161 2.08 -1.91 1.99
N LEU A 162 1.81 -1.31 0.82
CA LEU A 162 1.11 -0.03 0.72
C LEU A 162 -0.36 -0.13 1.17
N VAL A 163 -1.01 -1.27 0.88
CA VAL A 163 -2.38 -1.57 1.35
C VAL A 163 -2.40 -1.74 2.87
N LEU A 164 -1.42 -2.45 3.45
CA LEU A 164 -1.34 -2.58 4.91
C LEU A 164 -0.99 -1.23 5.57
N MET A 165 -0.12 -0.44 4.95
CA MET A 165 0.28 0.87 5.46
C MET A 165 -0.90 1.83 5.57
N VAL A 166 -1.79 1.89 4.57
CA VAL A 166 -2.96 2.78 4.65
C VAL A 166 -3.89 2.40 5.82
N LEU A 167 -4.00 1.11 6.13
CA LEU A 167 -4.78 0.63 7.29
C LEU A 167 -4.12 1.04 8.62
N VAL A 168 -2.79 0.94 8.73
CA VAL A 168 -2.05 1.47 9.89
C VAL A 168 -2.30 2.96 10.06
N LEU A 169 -2.18 3.75 8.99
CA LEU A 169 -2.40 5.19 9.05
C LEU A 169 -3.85 5.54 9.40
N ALA A 170 -4.82 4.78 8.89
CA ALA A 170 -6.23 4.96 9.19
C ALA A 170 -6.55 4.68 10.68
N ASP A 171 -5.80 3.80 11.35
CA ASP A 171 -5.96 3.53 12.77
C ASP A 171 -5.30 4.60 13.65
N CYS A 172 -4.15 5.11 13.22
CA CYS A 172 -3.30 6.00 14.02
C CYS A 172 -3.63 7.49 13.86
N LEU A 173 -3.86 7.96 12.63
CA LEU A 173 -3.87 9.40 12.32
C LEU A 173 -5.20 10.12 12.59
N PRO A 174 -6.38 9.56 12.24
CA PRO A 174 -7.65 10.24 12.48
C PRO A 174 -7.89 10.51 13.96
N ARG A 175 -8.37 11.71 14.32
CA ARG A 175 -8.70 12.03 15.71
C ARG A 175 -9.74 11.09 16.30
N ARG A 176 -10.74 10.72 15.51
CA ARG A 176 -11.77 9.72 15.81
C ARG A 176 -11.83 8.70 14.67
N THR A 177 -11.98 7.43 15.02
CA THR A 177 -12.17 6.32 14.10
C THR A 177 -13.60 5.80 14.23
N PRO A 178 -14.24 5.33 13.15
CA PRO A 178 -15.56 4.69 13.25
C PRO A 178 -15.47 3.24 13.78
N TRP A 179 -14.27 2.68 13.86
CA TRP A 179 -13.95 1.39 14.50
C TRP A 179 -13.18 1.60 15.82
N PRO A 180 -13.10 0.58 16.70
CA PRO A 180 -12.23 0.60 17.86
C PRO A 180 -10.77 0.78 17.43
N ARG A 181 -10.11 1.85 17.91
CA ARG A 181 -8.70 2.11 17.61
C ARG A 181 -7.84 0.93 18.07
N GLY A 182 -6.95 0.48 17.19
CA GLY A 182 -6.10 -0.70 17.38
C GLY A 182 -6.57 -1.93 16.61
N LEU A 183 -7.83 -1.96 16.15
CA LEU A 183 -8.39 -3.06 15.36
C LEU A 183 -7.62 -3.26 14.05
N LEU A 184 -7.31 -2.19 13.32
CA LEU A 184 -6.64 -2.34 12.03
C LEU A 184 -5.18 -2.73 12.21
N ILE A 185 -4.49 -2.21 13.22
CA ILE A 185 -3.12 -2.64 13.54
C ILE A 185 -3.07 -4.13 13.89
N GLY A 186 -4.03 -4.63 14.68
CA GLY A 186 -4.12 -6.06 14.99
C GLY A 186 -4.32 -6.91 13.74
N PHE A 187 -5.25 -6.51 12.87
CA PHE A 187 -5.46 -7.15 11.57
C PHE A 187 -4.20 -7.18 10.71
N VAL A 188 -3.54 -6.03 10.49
CA VAL A 188 -2.36 -6.00 9.62
C VAL A 188 -1.17 -6.74 10.21
N ALA A 189 -1.04 -6.79 11.54
CA ALA A 189 -0.02 -7.60 12.21
C ALA A 189 -0.28 -9.10 12.04
N ALA A 190 -1.55 -9.51 12.06
CA ALA A 190 -1.94 -10.90 11.78
C ALA A 190 -1.75 -11.24 10.30
N PHE A 191 -1.86 -10.27 9.39
CA PHE A 191 -1.59 -10.44 7.96
C PHE A 191 -0.09 -10.51 7.64
N LYS A 192 0.71 -9.64 8.28
CA LYS A 192 2.17 -9.57 8.12
C LYS A 192 2.76 -9.05 9.44
N LEU A 193 3.74 -9.75 9.98
CA LEU A 193 4.24 -9.44 11.33
C LEU A 193 4.88 -8.04 11.45
N THR A 194 5.44 -7.50 10.37
CA THR A 194 6.17 -6.21 10.37
C THR A 194 5.36 -5.04 10.98
N PRO A 195 4.08 -4.82 10.61
CA PRO A 195 3.22 -3.84 11.26
C PRO A 195 3.04 -3.96 12.79
N ALA A 196 3.37 -5.08 13.43
CA ALA A 196 3.23 -5.24 14.88
C ALA A 196 3.99 -4.17 15.67
N VAL A 197 5.06 -3.60 15.10
CA VAL A 197 5.81 -2.48 15.69
C VAL A 197 4.94 -1.26 16.00
N PHE A 198 3.84 -1.05 15.26
CA PHE A 198 2.93 0.07 15.49
C PHE A 198 2.13 -0.05 16.79
N VAL A 199 2.09 -1.21 17.45
CA VAL A 199 1.53 -1.30 18.81
C VAL A 199 2.30 -0.39 19.79
N LEU A 200 3.60 -0.16 19.55
CA LEU A 200 4.43 0.74 20.33
C LEU A 200 3.90 2.18 20.31
N TYR A 201 3.22 2.59 19.24
CA TYR A 201 2.60 3.91 19.16
C TYR A 201 1.55 4.13 20.27
N PHE A 202 0.70 3.14 20.52
CA PHE A 202 -0.32 3.22 21.58
C PHE A 202 0.29 3.07 22.97
N LEU A 203 1.28 2.19 23.12
CA LEU A 203 2.03 2.04 24.37
C LEU A 203 2.72 3.34 24.77
N LEU A 204 3.39 4.02 23.84
CA LEU A 204 4.04 5.31 24.07
C LEU A 204 3.04 6.42 24.41
N ARG A 205 1.81 6.34 23.88
CA ARG A 205 0.70 7.24 24.23
C ARG A 205 -0.03 6.85 25.51
N ARG A 206 0.37 5.74 26.16
CA ARG A 206 -0.33 5.13 27.30
C ARG A 206 -1.80 4.83 27.02
N ASP A 207 -2.14 4.56 25.75
CA ASP A 207 -3.47 4.14 25.33
C ASP A 207 -3.61 2.62 25.52
N VAL A 208 -3.86 2.22 26.77
CA VAL A 208 -4.00 0.81 27.16
C VAL A 208 -5.16 0.17 26.41
N ARG A 209 -6.26 0.91 26.19
CA ARG A 209 -7.43 0.40 25.47
C ARG A 209 -7.06 0.02 24.05
N ALA A 210 -6.43 0.93 23.29
CA ALA A 210 -6.04 0.63 21.91
C ALA A 210 -5.01 -0.51 21.84
N THR A 211 -4.07 -0.56 22.79
CA THR A 211 -3.09 -1.66 22.91
C THR A 211 -3.77 -3.02 23.09
N VAL A 212 -4.74 -3.11 24.01
CA VAL A 212 -5.52 -4.34 24.25
C VAL A 212 -6.36 -4.72 23.03
N VAL A 213 -7.02 -3.74 22.40
CA VAL A 213 -7.78 -3.97 21.16
C VAL A 213 -6.88 -4.51 20.04
N THR A 214 -5.66 -4.00 19.89
CA THR A 214 -4.67 -4.54 18.95
C THR A 214 -4.34 -5.99 19.27
N GLY A 215 -4.08 -6.33 20.53
CA GLY A 215 -3.80 -7.71 20.93
C GLY A 215 -4.97 -8.67 20.65
N ILE A 216 -6.19 -8.29 21.05
CA ILE A 216 -7.40 -9.08 20.78
C ILE A 216 -7.61 -9.26 19.28
N SER A 217 -7.49 -8.17 18.52
CA SER A 217 -7.66 -8.21 17.07
C SER A 217 -6.62 -9.09 16.38
N PHE A 218 -5.35 -8.98 16.78
CA PHE A 218 -4.27 -9.84 16.28
C PHE A 218 -4.61 -11.31 16.50
N VAL A 219 -4.93 -11.70 17.74
CA VAL A 219 -5.27 -13.09 18.07
C VAL A 219 -6.50 -13.57 17.29
N ALA A 220 -7.54 -12.74 17.18
CA ALA A 220 -8.74 -13.09 16.46
C ALA A 220 -8.48 -13.34 14.96
N PHE A 221 -7.73 -12.47 14.30
CA PHE A 221 -7.40 -12.64 12.88
C PHE A 221 -6.38 -13.76 12.64
N THR A 222 -5.44 -13.97 13.56
CA THR A 222 -4.56 -15.14 13.50
C THR A 222 -5.35 -16.44 13.65
N ALA A 223 -6.41 -16.48 14.47
CA ALA A 223 -7.24 -17.68 14.62
C ALA A 223 -8.20 -17.93 13.44
N LEU A 224 -8.51 -16.90 12.66
CA LEU A 224 -9.33 -17.03 11.43
C LEU A 224 -8.55 -17.60 10.24
N GLY A 225 -7.22 -17.54 10.30
CA GLY A 225 -6.31 -18.12 9.31
C GLY A 225 -5.74 -19.44 9.78
#